data_AF-A0A6P1V609-F1
#
_entry.id   AF-A0A6P1V609-F1
#
_cell.length_a   1.000
_cell.length_b   1.000
_cell.length_c   1.000
_cell.angle_alpha   90.00
_cell.angle_beta   90.00
_cell.angle_gamma   90.00
#
_symmetry.space_group_name_H-M   'P 1'
#
loop_
_entity.id
_entity.type
_entity.pdbx_description
1 polymer ?
#
loop_
_entity_poly.entity_id
_entity_poly.type
_entity_poly.pdbx_seq_one_letter_code
_entity_poly.pdbx_strand_id
1 'polypeptide(L)'
;MHHVADRPEEESRAIELYTLLGREGVQVRLNNISVKATSRWEQAIPLPPDYTGTPIDFLTDAEREERHLLLIGQMLCIDEQAEARERIKQRLSSRRKGSSQQNAD
;
A
#
# COMPACT_ATOMS: atom_id res chain seq x y z
N MET A 1 -16.41 -0.15 25.23
CA MET A 1 -16.90 -0.36 23.85
C MET A 1 -16.59 0.90 23.08
N HIS A 2 -15.56 0.88 22.23
CA HIS A 2 -15.27 2.02 21.36
C HIS A 2 -16.35 2.05 20.28
N HIS A 3 -17.18 3.08 20.27
CA HIS A 3 -17.97 3.42 19.10
C HIS A 3 -16.98 3.71 17.97
N VAL A 4 -16.80 2.73 17.08
CA VAL A 4 -16.38 3.02 15.71
C VAL A 4 -17.51 3.87 15.17
N ALA A 5 -17.34 5.19 15.23
CA ALA A 5 -18.24 6.08 14.52
C ALA A 5 -18.16 5.65 13.06
N ASP A 6 -19.27 5.19 12.48
CA ASP A 6 -19.41 5.17 11.03
C ASP A 6 -19.03 6.57 10.56
N ARG A 7 -17.92 6.67 9.82
CA ARG A 7 -17.48 7.92 9.20
C ARG A 7 -17.75 7.81 7.70
N PRO A 8 -19.03 7.82 7.28
CA PRO A 8 -19.41 7.62 5.88
C PRO A 8 -18.78 8.66 4.95
N GLU A 9 -18.41 9.83 5.46
CA GLU A 9 -17.68 10.85 4.71
C GLU A 9 -16.25 10.43 4.36
N GLU A 10 -15.53 9.75 5.26
CA GLU A 10 -14.17 9.25 5.02
C GLU A 10 -14.19 8.10 4.02
N GLU A 11 -15.15 7.18 4.16
CA GLU A 11 -15.35 6.08 3.22
C GLU A 11 -15.70 6.59 1.82
N SER A 12 -16.58 7.59 1.72
CA SER A 12 -16.94 8.20 0.43
C SER A 12 -15.72 8.83 -0.24
N ARG A 13 -14.92 9.61 0.51
CA ARG A 13 -13.67 10.21 0.00
C ARG A 13 -12.65 9.14 -0.41
N ALA A 14 -12.56 8.05 0.34
CA ALA A 14 -11.66 6.95 0.04
C ALA A 14 -12.06 6.20 -1.24
N ILE A 15 -13.37 5.97 -1.45
CA ILE A 15 -13.93 5.37 -2.68
C ILE A 15 -13.70 6.29 -3.89
N GLU A 16 -13.95 7.59 -3.75
CA GLU A 16 -13.70 8.58 -4.81
C GLU A 16 -12.21 8.60 -5.19
N LEU A 17 -11.32 8.65 -4.19
CA LEU A 17 -9.88 8.64 -4.40
C LEU A 17 -9.40 7.35 -5.07
N TYR A 18 -9.90 6.19 -4.63
CA TYR A 18 -9.59 4.90 -5.24
C TYR A 18 -10.08 4.83 -6.68
N THR A 19 -11.31 5.29 -6.94
CA THR A 19 -11.91 5.31 -8.29
C THR A 19 -11.12 6.20 -9.24
N LEU A 20 -10.65 7.35 -8.77
CA LEU A 20 -9.85 8.29 -9.54
C LEU A 20 -8.46 7.74 -9.89
N LEU A 21 -7.78 7.12 -8.92
CA LEU A 21 -6.40 6.64 -9.08
C LEU A 21 -6.32 5.26 -9.72
N GLY A 22 -7.35 4.44 -9.53
CA GLY A 22 -7.33 3.01 -9.78
C GLY A 22 -6.38 2.25 -8.86
N ARG A 23 -6.46 0.92 -8.92
CA ARG A 23 -5.65 0.00 -8.10
C ARG A 23 -4.15 0.29 -8.17
N GLU A 24 -3.61 0.43 -9.38
CA GLU A 24 -2.17 0.66 -9.58
C GLU A 24 -1.75 2.04 -9.06
N GLY A 25 -2.54 3.08 -9.28
CA GLY A 25 -2.27 4.42 -8.76
C GLY A 25 -2.25 4.45 -7.24
N VAL A 26 -3.19 3.75 -6.59
CA VAL A 26 -3.20 3.58 -5.12
C VAL A 26 -1.94 2.87 -4.64
N GLN A 27 -1.54 1.76 -5.29
CA GLN A 27 -0.34 1.02 -4.92
C GLN A 27 0.94 1.86 -5.09
N VAL A 28 1.05 2.63 -6.18
CA VAL A 28 2.17 3.54 -6.43
C VAL A 28 2.24 4.62 -5.36
N ARG A 29 1.11 5.24 -4.99
CA ARG A 29 1.07 6.25 -3.94
C ARG A 29 1.45 5.70 -2.57
N LEU A 30 0.89 4.54 -2.18
CA LEU A 30 1.26 3.87 -0.93
C LEU A 30 2.76 3.52 -0.88
N ASN A 31 3.33 3.08 -2.00
CA ASN A 31 4.77 2.82 -2.09
C ASN A 31 5.59 4.10 -1.93
N ASN A 32 5.20 5.18 -2.60
CA ASN A 32 5.89 6.47 -2.49
C ASN A 32 5.85 7.03 -1.07
N ILE A 33 4.73 6.92 -0.37
CA ILE A 33 4.60 7.31 1.05
C ILE A 33 5.56 6.47 1.90
N SER A 34 5.63 5.17 1.66
CA SER A 34 6.53 4.25 2.39
C SER A 34 8.00 4.59 2.16
N VAL A 35 8.39 4.89 0.91
CA VAL A 35 9.77 5.31 0.57
C VAL A 35 10.14 6.61 1.29
N LYS A 36 9.25 7.61 1.31
CA LYS A 36 9.48 8.87 2.03
C LYS A 36 9.65 8.65 3.54
N ALA A 37 8.77 7.85 4.13
CA ALA A 37 8.83 7.47 5.55
C ALA A 37 10.19 6.83 5.90
N THR A 38 10.59 5.82 5.12
CA THR A 38 11.88 5.14 5.32
C THR A 38 13.06 6.09 5.15
N SER A 39 13.06 6.93 4.12
CA SER A 39 14.15 7.88 3.88
C SER A 39 14.32 8.87 5.04
N ARG A 40 13.22 9.39 5.60
CA ARG A 40 13.28 10.28 6.77
C ARG A 40 13.71 9.55 8.03
N TRP A 41 13.29 8.30 8.20
CA TRP A 41 13.76 7.45 9.30
C TRP A 41 15.28 7.25 9.23
N GLU A 42 15.81 6.87 8.08
CA GLU A 42 17.25 6.67 7.86
C GLU A 42 18.05 7.95 8.15
N GLN A 43 17.53 9.11 7.75
CA GLN A 43 18.15 10.41 8.03
C GLN A 43 18.13 10.79 9.52
N ALA A 44 17.24 10.22 10.31
CA ALA A 44 17.11 10.49 11.75
C ALA A 44 18.00 9.58 12.61
N ILE A 45 18.75 8.64 12.02
CA ILE A 45 19.67 7.76 12.74
C ILE A 45 20.93 8.56 13.15
N PRO A 46 21.42 8.46 14.40
CA PRO A 46 20.95 7.55 15.45
C PRO A 46 19.69 8.05 16.16
N LEU A 47 18.75 7.13 16.35
CA LEU A 47 17.55 7.39 17.13
C LEU A 47 17.82 7.29 18.64
N PRO A 48 16.98 7.93 19.47
CA PRO A 48 17.02 7.73 20.92
C PRO A 48 16.95 6.24 21.29
N PRO A 49 17.66 5.80 22.34
CA PRO A 49 17.71 4.39 22.73
C PRO A 49 16.34 3.82 23.18
N ASP A 50 15.41 4.70 23.54
CA ASP A 50 14.03 4.39 23.93
C ASP A 50 13.02 4.55 22.78
N TYR A 51 13.48 4.85 21.56
CA TYR A 51 12.59 4.96 20.41
C TYR A 51 12.07 3.59 19.98
N THR A 52 10.76 3.36 20.13
CA THR A 52 10.07 2.11 19.74
C THR A 52 9.17 2.27 18.52
N GLY A 53 9.30 3.39 17.81
CA GLY A 53 8.47 3.72 16.66
C GLY A 53 8.85 2.98 15.38
N THR A 54 8.09 3.24 14.32
CA THR A 54 8.27 2.71 12.97
C THR A 54 8.53 3.87 11.99
N PRO A 55 8.96 3.62 10.75
CA PRO A 55 9.13 4.69 9.77
C PRO A 55 7.84 5.48 9.52
N ILE A 56 6.67 4.89 9.77
CA ILE A 56 5.37 5.56 9.62
C ILE A 56 5.25 6.77 10.55
N ASP A 57 5.98 6.80 11.66
CA ASP A 57 5.98 7.93 12.60
C ASP A 57 6.67 9.17 12.01
N PHE A 58 7.48 9.01 10.95
CA PHE A 58 8.12 10.09 10.20
C PHE A 58 7.26 10.65 9.06
N LEU A 59 6.00 10.21 8.94
CA LEU A 59 5.04 10.83 8.03
C LEU A 59 4.53 12.16 8.59
N THR A 60 4.37 13.13 7.70
CA THR A 60 3.59 14.34 8.00
C THR A 60 2.11 13.97 8.19
N ASP A 61 1.33 14.84 8.84
CA ASP A 61 -0.10 14.58 9.04
C ASP A 61 -0.85 14.43 7.72
N ALA A 62 -0.50 15.22 6.69
CA ALA A 62 -1.07 15.12 5.36
C ALA A 62 -0.77 13.76 4.70
N GLU A 63 0.46 13.24 4.83
CA GLU A 63 0.82 11.92 4.30
C GLU A 63 0.19 10.78 5.10
N ARG A 64 0.00 10.97 6.41
CA ARG A 64 -0.69 10.00 7.27
C ARG A 64 -2.18 9.91 6.89
N GLU A 65 -2.81 11.05 6.66
CA GLU A 65 -4.19 11.15 6.19
C GLU A 65 -4.35 10.54 4.79
N GLU A 66 -3.46 10.89 3.86
CA GLU A 66 -3.46 10.29 2.52
C GLU A 66 -3.29 8.76 2.60
N ARG A 67 -2.35 8.27 3.41
CA ARG A 67 -2.16 6.84 3.63
C ARG A 67 -3.42 6.19 4.20
N HIS A 68 -4.10 6.84 5.13
CA HIS A 68 -5.33 6.33 5.74
C HIS A 68 -6.44 6.15 4.69
N LEU A 69 -6.72 7.18 3.90
CA LEU A 69 -7.73 7.15 2.84
C LEU A 69 -7.41 6.12 1.76
N LEU A 70 -6.13 6.00 1.35
CA LEU A 70 -5.70 5.01 0.37
C LEU A 70 -5.91 3.57 0.87
N LEU A 71 -5.65 3.30 2.15
CA LEU A 71 -5.86 1.98 2.74
C LEU A 71 -7.35 1.64 2.90
N ILE A 72 -8.18 2.60 3.30
CA ILE A 72 -9.64 2.41 3.34
C ILE A 72 -10.16 2.12 1.94
N GLY A 73 -9.78 2.93 0.95
CA GLY A 73 -10.22 2.76 -0.44
C GLY A 73 -9.79 1.41 -0.99
N GLN A 74 -8.56 0.98 -0.70
CA GLN A 74 -8.09 -0.35 -1.06
C GLN A 74 -8.93 -1.45 -0.40
N MET A 75 -9.23 -1.33 0.89
CA MET A 75 -10.05 -2.33 1.60
C MET A 75 -11.48 -2.42 1.05
N LEU A 76 -12.09 -1.29 0.71
CA LEU A 76 -13.49 -1.22 0.26
C LEU A 76 -13.67 -1.58 -1.22
N CYS A 77 -12.68 -1.28 -2.06
CA CYS A 77 -12.82 -1.38 -3.52
C CYS A 77 -11.99 -2.51 -4.16
N ILE A 78 -11.27 -3.30 -3.38
CA ILE A 78 -10.53 -4.46 -3.89
C ILE A 78 -11.51 -5.59 -4.29
N ASP A 79 -11.44 -5.99 -5.56
CA ASP A 79 -12.03 -7.26 -5.98
C ASP A 79 -11.03 -8.38 -5.68
N GLU A 80 -11.20 -9.02 -4.52
CA GLU A 80 -10.32 -10.10 -4.05
C GLU A 80 -10.21 -11.25 -5.05
N GLN A 81 -11.30 -11.55 -5.79
CA GLN A 81 -11.28 -12.62 -6.77
C GLN A 81 -10.47 -12.24 -8.00
N ALA A 82 -10.62 -11.01 -8.50
CA ALA A 82 -9.82 -10.49 -9.60
C ALA A 82 -8.32 -10.44 -9.21
N GLU A 83 -8.01 -10.00 -7.99
CA GLU A 83 -6.64 -10.00 -7.45
C GLU A 83 -6.03 -11.40 -7.37
N ALA A 84 -6.78 -12.39 -6.87
CA ALA A 84 -6.32 -13.76 -6.80
C ALA A 84 -6.02 -14.33 -8.20
N ARG A 85 -6.89 -14.03 -9.18
CA ARG A 85 -6.69 -14.43 -10.58
C ARG A 85 -5.43 -13.82 -11.18
N GLU A 86 -5.20 -12.52 -11.01
CA GLU A 86 -3.98 -11.87 -11.49
C GLU A 86 -2.72 -12.41 -10.81
N ARG A 87 -2.78 -12.70 -9.51
CA ARG A 87 -1.66 -13.32 -8.77
C ARG A 87 -1.32 -14.72 -9.30
N ILE A 88 -2.34 -15.53 -9.62
CA ILE A 88 -2.16 -16.85 -10.23
C ILE A 88 -1.57 -16.70 -11.64
N LYS A 89 -2.10 -15.77 -12.45
CA LYS A 89 -1.62 -15.50 -13.81
C LYS A 89 -0.16 -15.06 -13.83
N GLN A 90 0.24 -14.16 -12.92
CA GLN A 90 1.63 -13.75 -12.74
C GLN A 90 2.52 -14.96 -12.38
N ARG A 91 2.12 -15.78 -11.41
CA ARG A 91 2.85 -17.01 -11.04
C ARG A 91 3.01 -17.97 -12.22
N LEU A 92 1.96 -18.19 -13.01
CA LEU A 92 2.00 -19.04 -14.21
C LEU A 92 2.94 -18.44 -15.28
N SER A 93 2.92 -17.12 -15.46
CA SER A 93 3.82 -16.44 -16.41
C SER A 93 5.29 -16.55 -16.01
N SER A 94 5.61 -16.40 -14.72
CA SER A 94 6.96 -16.56 -14.20
C SER A 94 7.47 -18.00 -14.33
N ARG A 95 6.59 -18.99 -14.13
CA ARG A 95 6.93 -20.41 -14.36
C ARG A 95 7.26 -20.69 -15.82
N ARG A 96 6.49 -20.14 -16.77
CA ARG A 96 6.76 -20.28 -18.21
C ARG A 96 8.09 -19.63 -18.62
N LYS A 97 8.44 -18.48 -18.04
CA LYS A 97 9.75 -17.84 -18.28
C LYS A 97 10.92 -18.67 -17.75
N GLY A 98 10.79 -19.29 -16.57
CA GLY A 98 11.82 -20.16 -16.01
C GLY A 98 12.04 -21.47 -16.79
N SER A 99 10.99 -22.05 -17.38
CA SER A 99 11.12 -23.26 -18.21
C SER A 99 11.79 -23.04 -19.57
N SER A 100 11.81 -21.81 -20.09
CA SER A 100 12.49 -21.49 -21.36
C SER A 100 14.00 -21.34 -21.22
N GLN A 101 14.53 -21.13 -20.01
CA GLN A 101 15.98 -21.05 -19.77
C GLN A 101 16.64 -22.43 -19.57
N GLN A 102 15.87 -23.51 -19.41
CA GLN A 102 16.40 -24.87 -19.22
C GLN A 102 16.53 -25.68 -20.52
N ASN A 103 16.13 -25.13 -21.68
CA ASN A 103 16.24 -25.78 -22.99
C ASN A 103 17.24 -25.08 -23.93
N ALA A 104 18.17 -24.28 -23.37
CA ALA A 104 19.17 -23.52 -24.13
C ALA A 104 20.62 -23.82 -23.68
N ASP A 105 20.86 -25.01 -23.12
CA ASP A 105 22.19 -25.61 -22.91
C ASP A 105 22.21 -27.02 -23.52
#